data_AF-A0A2K3MR52-F1
#
_entry.id   AF-A0A2K3MR52-F1
#
_cell.length_a   1.000
_cell.length_b   1.000
_cell.length_c   1.000
_cell.angle_alpha   90.00
_cell.angle_beta   90.00
_cell.angle_gamma   90.00
#
_symmetry.space_group_name_H-M   'P 1'
#
loop_
_entity.id
_entity.type
_entity.pdbx_description
1 polymer ?
#
loop_
_entity_poly.entity_id
_entity_poly.type
_entity_poly.pdbx_seq_one_letter_code
_entity_poly.pdbx_strand_id
1 'polypeptide(L)'
;MLAGLLDDVTVIFRRRGGDDLEQNHSVWLQTVKSSPDIIEMTFSPITDLLDEIPAKEHLTRAIGLYLEYKPPIEELRYFLEFQIPRVWAPLHDRIAGQQRKEPVCPSLQFSIMGQKLYVSQEQITVGRRPVTGIRLCLEGSKQNRLSVHLQHLVSLPKILQPYWDSHVAIGAPKWQGPEEQDSRWFEPVKWKNFSHVSTAPIENPETFIGDFSGVYIVTGAQLGVWDFGSRNVLYMKLLYSRLPGCTIRRSLWDHIPNKSPKSTTAGNTSNADNTTNLSLKENNTTTNKLVKYVDLSEMSKGPEDPPGHWLVTGGKLGVEKGKIILRLKYSLLNY
;
A
#
# COMPACT_ATOMS: atom_id res chain seq x y z
N MET A 1 -29.18 -30.30 -43.02
CA MET A 1 -30.57 -29.93 -42.70
C MET A 1 -30.87 -30.44 -41.31
N LEU A 2 -30.96 -29.53 -40.33
CA LEU A 2 -31.66 -29.67 -39.05
C LEU A 2 -31.73 -28.26 -38.48
N ALA A 3 -32.70 -27.49 -38.99
CA ALA A 3 -33.15 -26.26 -38.37
C ALA A 3 -34.35 -26.64 -37.49
N GLY A 4 -34.17 -26.58 -36.18
CA GLY A 4 -35.21 -26.82 -35.18
C GLY A 4 -35.07 -25.76 -34.09
N LEU A 5 -36.14 -25.04 -33.84
CA LEU A 5 -36.23 -23.83 -33.02
C LEU A 5 -35.76 -24.03 -31.57
N LEU A 6 -34.75 -23.26 -31.17
CA LEU A 6 -34.51 -22.76 -29.82
C LEU A 6 -34.22 -21.25 -30.00
N ASP A 7 -35.23 -20.42 -29.76
CA ASP A 7 -35.30 -18.98 -30.08
C ASP A 7 -34.34 -18.07 -29.26
N ASP A 8 -33.16 -18.54 -28.89
CA ASP A 8 -32.10 -17.67 -28.33
C ASP A 8 -30.68 -18.28 -28.36
N VAL A 9 -30.41 -19.22 -29.28
CA VAL A 9 -29.08 -19.85 -29.41
C VAL A 9 -28.42 -19.47 -30.72
N THR A 10 -27.45 -18.55 -30.65
CA THR A 10 -26.57 -18.23 -31.78
C THR A 10 -25.43 -19.23 -31.85
N VAL A 11 -25.46 -20.13 -32.84
CA VAL A 11 -24.35 -21.05 -33.12
C VAL A 11 -23.34 -20.37 -34.05
N ILE A 12 -22.12 -20.14 -33.56
CA ILE A 12 -21.03 -19.56 -34.35
C ILE A 12 -20.05 -20.67 -34.74
N PHE A 13 -19.99 -20.98 -36.04
CA PHE A 13 -18.99 -21.90 -36.59
C PHE A 13 -17.69 -21.16 -36.84
N ARG A 14 -16.58 -21.67 -36.32
CA ARG A 14 -15.22 -21.19 -36.63
C ARG A 14 -14.42 -22.32 -37.26
N ARG A 15 -13.76 -22.00 -38.37
CA ARG A 15 -12.89 -22.89 -39.12
C ARG A 15 -11.47 -22.32 -39.09
N ARG A 16 -10.47 -23.18 -39.20
CA ARG A 16 -9.04 -22.82 -39.22
C ARG A 16 -8.39 -23.59 -40.37
N GLY A 17 -7.70 -22.88 -41.25
CA GLY A 17 -7.16 -23.44 -42.49
C GLY A 17 -8.23 -23.72 -43.54
N GLY A 18 -7.79 -24.28 -44.67
CA GLY A 18 -8.60 -24.42 -45.87
C GLY A 18 -8.88 -23.09 -46.55
N ASP A 19 -9.86 -23.10 -47.46
CA ASP A 19 -10.36 -21.91 -48.16
C ASP A 19 -11.56 -21.32 -47.40
N ASP A 20 -11.37 -20.18 -46.75
CA ASP A 20 -12.41 -19.51 -45.97
C ASP A 20 -13.61 -19.04 -46.81
N LEU A 21 -13.47 -18.94 -48.14
CA LEU A 21 -14.56 -18.57 -49.04
C LEU A 21 -15.56 -19.72 -49.26
N GLU A 22 -15.14 -20.97 -49.07
CA GLU A 22 -15.99 -22.14 -49.28
C GLU A 22 -17.04 -22.28 -48.19
N GLN A 23 -18.32 -22.19 -48.56
CA GLN A 23 -19.44 -22.26 -47.60
C GLN A 23 -19.84 -23.70 -47.25
N ASN A 24 -19.57 -24.66 -48.14
CA ASN A 24 -19.91 -26.05 -47.90
C ASN A 24 -18.81 -26.73 -47.07
N HIS A 25 -19.17 -27.28 -45.91
CA HIS A 25 -18.22 -27.94 -45.01
C HIS A 25 -17.46 -29.10 -45.67
N SER A 26 -18.14 -29.94 -46.45
CA SER A 26 -17.51 -31.10 -47.09
C SER A 26 -16.52 -30.69 -48.18
N VAL A 27 -16.78 -29.58 -48.88
CA VAL A 27 -15.88 -29.02 -49.90
C VAL A 27 -14.69 -28.33 -49.21
N TRP A 28 -14.95 -27.52 -48.19
CA TRP A 28 -13.91 -26.91 -47.36
C TRP A 28 -12.97 -27.96 -46.74
N LEU A 29 -13.49 -29.10 -46.26
CA LEU A 29 -12.68 -30.15 -45.67
C LEU A 29 -11.61 -30.69 -46.65
N GLN A 30 -11.91 -30.69 -47.95
CA GLN A 30 -10.94 -31.09 -48.98
C GLN A 30 -9.83 -30.05 -49.18
N THR A 31 -10.08 -28.77 -48.88
CA THR A 31 -9.10 -27.67 -49.05
C THR A 31 -8.15 -27.52 -47.87
N VAL A 32 -8.46 -28.13 -46.71
CA VAL A 32 -7.60 -28.11 -45.52
C VAL A 32 -6.21 -28.69 -45.80
N LYS A 33 -6.11 -29.75 -46.60
CA LYS A 33 -4.82 -30.38 -46.92
C LYS A 33 -3.90 -29.46 -47.72
N SER A 34 -4.46 -28.62 -48.61
CA SER A 34 -3.68 -27.66 -49.41
C SER A 34 -3.34 -26.38 -48.67
N SER A 35 -4.13 -26.02 -47.65
CA SER A 35 -3.95 -24.80 -46.86
C SER A 35 -4.09 -25.08 -45.36
N PRO A 36 -3.18 -25.87 -44.75
CA PRO A 36 -3.27 -26.21 -43.33
C PRO A 36 -3.03 -24.98 -42.44
N ASP A 37 -3.66 -24.95 -41.26
CA ASP A 37 -3.45 -23.92 -40.24
C ASP A 37 -3.29 -24.57 -38.85
N ILE A 38 -2.77 -23.81 -37.90
CA ILE A 38 -2.51 -24.28 -36.54
C ILE A 38 -3.84 -24.41 -35.80
N ILE A 39 -4.22 -25.65 -35.51
CA ILE A 39 -5.44 -25.98 -34.77
C ILE A 39 -5.19 -26.21 -33.26
N GLU A 40 -3.95 -26.49 -32.88
CA GLU A 40 -3.55 -26.78 -31.51
C GLU A 40 -2.08 -26.37 -31.30
N MET A 41 -1.77 -25.85 -30.11
CA MET A 41 -0.43 -25.40 -29.75
C MET A 41 -0.05 -25.90 -28.36
N THR A 42 1.19 -26.37 -28.22
CA THR A 42 1.84 -26.60 -26.93
C THR A 42 2.84 -25.49 -26.68
N PHE A 43 2.84 -24.92 -25.48
CA PHE A 43 3.69 -23.80 -25.12
C PHE A 43 4.81 -24.24 -24.17
N SER A 44 6.03 -23.78 -24.45
CA SER A 44 7.15 -23.83 -23.53
C SER A 44 7.53 -22.40 -23.11
N PRO A 45 7.82 -22.15 -21.82
CA PRO A 45 8.32 -20.86 -21.37
C PRO A 45 9.57 -20.44 -22.15
N ILE A 46 9.65 -19.16 -22.53
CA ILE A 46 10.85 -18.60 -23.20
C ILE A 46 12.12 -18.77 -22.33
N THR A 47 11.96 -18.92 -21.02
CA THR A 47 13.04 -19.17 -20.06
C THR A 47 13.73 -20.51 -20.27
N ASP A 48 13.05 -21.48 -20.89
CA ASP A 48 13.64 -22.79 -21.23
C ASP A 48 14.66 -22.67 -22.38
N LEU A 49 14.66 -21.56 -23.12
CA LEU A 49 15.66 -21.25 -24.14
C LEU A 49 16.91 -20.56 -23.57
N LEU A 50 16.92 -20.20 -22.28
CA LEU A 50 17.96 -19.38 -21.64
C LEU A 50 18.79 -20.17 -20.63
N ASP A 51 19.21 -21.38 -20.98
CA ASP A 51 20.00 -22.21 -20.08
C ASP A 51 21.35 -21.57 -19.74
N GLU A 52 21.76 -21.72 -18.48
CA GLU A 52 23.04 -21.26 -17.90
C GLU A 52 23.27 -19.74 -17.81
N ILE A 53 22.25 -18.89 -18.01
CA ILE A 53 22.39 -17.43 -17.85
C ILE A 53 21.76 -16.97 -16.52
N PRO A 54 22.47 -16.20 -15.66
CA PRO A 54 21.92 -15.65 -14.41
C PRO A 54 20.63 -14.83 -14.60
N ALA A 55 20.43 -14.24 -15.77
CA ALA A 55 19.23 -13.48 -16.13
C ALA A 55 17.95 -14.35 -16.24
N LYS A 56 18.06 -15.68 -16.37
CA LYS A 56 16.92 -16.61 -16.44
C LYS A 56 16.00 -16.44 -15.24
N GLU A 57 16.55 -16.42 -14.03
CA GLU A 57 15.76 -16.27 -12.80
C GLU A 57 15.02 -14.92 -12.74
N HIS A 58 15.66 -13.85 -13.19
CA HIS A 58 15.03 -12.52 -13.27
C HIS A 58 13.86 -12.51 -14.26
N LEU A 59 14.01 -13.14 -15.42
CA LEU A 59 12.95 -13.24 -16.41
C LEU A 59 11.80 -14.11 -15.91
N THR A 60 12.09 -15.29 -15.34
CA THR A 60 11.08 -16.17 -14.73
C THR A 60 10.27 -15.42 -13.68
N ARG A 61 10.95 -14.66 -12.80
CA ARG A 61 10.28 -13.84 -11.79
C ARG A 61 9.41 -12.75 -12.43
N ALA A 62 9.90 -12.03 -13.43
CA ALA A 62 9.14 -10.98 -14.11
C ALA A 62 7.88 -11.53 -14.80
N ILE A 63 7.99 -12.70 -15.46
CA ILE A 63 6.85 -13.40 -16.06
C ILE A 63 5.85 -13.81 -14.98
N GLY A 64 6.31 -14.41 -13.88
CA GLY A 64 5.44 -14.78 -12.76
C GLY A 64 4.66 -13.59 -12.21
N LEU A 65 5.34 -12.48 -11.95
CA LEU A 65 4.73 -11.23 -11.50
C LEU A 65 3.72 -10.66 -12.51
N TYR A 66 4.01 -10.74 -13.82
CA TYR A 66 3.07 -10.32 -14.84
C TYR A 66 1.82 -11.20 -14.89
N LEU A 67 1.98 -12.53 -14.79
CA LEU A 67 0.84 -13.46 -14.83
C LEU A 67 -0.04 -13.36 -13.58
N GLU A 68 0.57 -13.11 -12.42
CA GLU A 68 -0.11 -12.93 -11.14
C GLU A 68 -0.90 -11.61 -11.09
N TYR A 69 -0.23 -10.48 -11.39
CA TYR A 69 -0.78 -9.14 -11.18
C TYR A 69 -1.40 -8.50 -12.43
N LYS A 70 -1.00 -8.95 -13.62
CA LYS A 70 -1.43 -8.44 -14.94
C LYS A 70 -1.46 -6.90 -15.01
N PRO A 71 -0.36 -6.20 -14.65
CA PRO A 71 -0.31 -4.75 -14.76
C PRO A 71 -0.49 -4.32 -16.23
N PRO A 72 -1.05 -3.13 -16.48
CA PRO A 72 -1.09 -2.55 -17.83
C PRO A 72 0.31 -2.50 -18.43
N ILE A 73 0.43 -2.74 -19.74
CA ILE A 73 1.73 -2.89 -20.41
C ILE A 73 2.56 -1.61 -20.30
N GLU A 74 1.90 -0.45 -20.27
CA GLU A 74 2.51 0.87 -20.12
C GLU A 74 3.16 1.07 -18.74
N GLU A 75 2.65 0.35 -17.73
CA GLU A 75 3.11 0.42 -16.33
C GLU A 75 4.09 -0.69 -15.99
N LEU A 76 4.24 -1.71 -16.85
CA LEU A 76 4.96 -2.95 -16.53
C LEU A 76 6.39 -2.67 -16.07
N ARG A 77 7.08 -1.73 -16.72
CA ARG A 77 8.44 -1.34 -16.32
C ARG A 77 8.48 -0.78 -14.90
N TYR A 78 7.59 0.16 -14.58
CA TYR A 78 7.52 0.77 -13.24
C TYR A 78 7.10 -0.24 -12.19
N PHE A 79 6.13 -1.08 -12.51
CA PHE A 79 5.69 -2.17 -11.67
C PHE A 79 6.85 -3.10 -11.31
N LEU A 80 7.59 -3.61 -12.29
CA LEU A 80 8.70 -4.54 -12.07
C LEU A 80 9.84 -3.92 -11.24
N GLU A 81 10.19 -2.65 -11.50
CA GLU A 81 11.20 -1.89 -10.74
C GLU A 81 10.83 -1.73 -9.26
N PHE A 82 9.53 -1.71 -8.94
CA PHE A 82 9.01 -1.58 -7.59
C PHE A 82 8.76 -2.93 -6.89
N GLN A 83 9.02 -4.08 -7.54
CA GLN A 83 8.94 -5.41 -6.92
C GLN A 83 10.18 -5.74 -6.07
N ILE A 84 10.56 -4.77 -5.24
CA ILE A 84 11.61 -4.84 -4.24
C ILE A 84 10.97 -5.22 -2.89
N PRO A 85 11.63 -6.05 -2.06
CA PRO A 85 11.11 -6.37 -0.74
C PRO A 85 10.79 -5.12 0.09
N ARG A 86 9.67 -5.17 0.81
CA ARG A 86 9.20 -4.12 1.71
C ARG A 86 9.49 -4.53 3.14
N VAL A 87 9.98 -3.59 3.95
CA VAL A 87 10.23 -3.78 5.38
C VAL A 87 9.66 -2.61 6.17
N TRP A 88 9.36 -2.86 7.45
CA TRP A 88 8.87 -1.84 8.37
C TRP A 88 10.02 -1.26 9.19
N ALA A 89 10.04 0.07 9.31
CA ALA A 89 10.91 0.83 10.19
C ALA A 89 10.10 1.41 11.37
N PRO A 90 10.60 1.36 12.62
CA PRO A 90 11.90 0.78 13.00
C PRO A 90 11.88 -0.75 12.91
N LEU A 91 13.01 -1.32 12.45
CA LEU A 91 13.21 -2.77 12.46
C LEU A 91 13.20 -3.24 13.92
N HIS A 92 12.27 -4.11 14.26
CA HIS A 92 12.13 -4.65 15.61
C HIS A 92 13.16 -5.75 15.89
N ASP A 93 14.46 -5.44 15.78
CA ASP A 93 15.50 -6.28 16.37
C ASP A 93 15.61 -5.94 17.86
N ARG A 94 14.65 -6.44 18.64
CA ARG A 94 14.80 -6.48 20.09
C ARG A 94 15.82 -7.58 20.41
N ILE A 95 17.09 -7.20 20.50
CA ILE A 95 18.02 -7.95 21.36
C ILE A 95 17.38 -7.95 22.75
N ALA A 96 16.99 -9.13 23.23
CA ALA A 96 16.37 -9.31 24.53
C ALA A 96 17.29 -8.72 25.61
N GLY A 97 16.92 -7.58 26.19
CA GLY A 97 17.63 -6.98 27.32
C GLY A 97 17.91 -5.49 27.25
N GLN A 98 17.85 -4.84 26.08
CA GLN A 98 18.09 -3.40 25.97
C GLN A 98 16.81 -2.60 26.25
N GLN A 99 16.46 -2.49 27.53
CA GLN A 99 15.51 -1.49 28.02
C GLN A 99 16.14 -0.10 27.81
N ARG A 100 15.87 0.55 26.67
CA ARG A 100 16.20 1.98 26.51
C ARG A 100 15.53 2.73 27.67
N LYS A 101 16.29 3.60 28.38
CA LYS A 101 15.74 4.51 29.39
C LYS A 101 14.57 5.26 28.74
N GLU A 102 13.36 4.98 29.20
CA GLU A 102 12.16 5.46 28.54
C GLU A 102 12.10 6.99 28.64
N PRO A 103 12.03 7.73 27.53
CA PRO A 103 11.77 9.16 27.59
C PRO A 103 10.42 9.41 28.25
N VAL A 104 10.28 10.55 28.93
CA VAL A 104 9.00 11.01 29.48
C VAL A 104 8.05 11.21 28.30
N CYS A 105 7.20 10.22 28.02
CA CYS A 105 6.25 10.32 26.93
C CYS A 105 5.08 11.23 27.33
N PRO A 106 4.71 12.21 26.49
CA PRO A 106 3.45 12.90 26.68
C PRO A 106 2.30 11.89 26.52
N SER A 107 1.14 12.23 27.06
CA SER A 107 0.01 11.30 27.09
C SER A 107 -1.30 11.95 26.71
N LEU A 108 -2.14 11.16 26.07
CA LEU A 108 -3.53 11.46 25.77
C LEU A 108 -4.43 10.80 26.82
N GLN A 109 -5.50 11.49 27.19
CA GLN A 109 -6.47 11.02 28.16
C GLN A 109 -7.88 11.19 27.60
N PHE A 110 -8.68 10.12 27.67
CA PHE A 110 -10.01 10.05 27.04
C PHE A 110 -11.17 10.09 28.04
N SER A 111 -10.89 10.11 29.35
CA SER A 111 -11.86 10.25 30.44
C SER A 111 -11.16 10.64 31.76
N ILE A 112 -11.87 11.24 32.72
CA ILE A 112 -11.31 11.78 33.98
C ILE A 112 -10.49 10.74 34.75
N MET A 113 -10.98 9.51 34.88
CA MET A 113 -10.28 8.39 35.53
C MET A 113 -9.82 7.32 34.53
N GLY A 114 -9.60 7.73 33.28
CA GLY A 114 -9.21 6.84 32.18
C GLY A 114 -7.73 6.47 32.20
N GLN A 115 -7.42 5.35 31.53
CA GLN A 115 -6.03 5.03 31.20
C GLN A 115 -5.45 6.08 30.24
N LYS A 116 -4.17 6.40 30.44
CA LYS A 116 -3.40 7.31 29.60
C LYS A 116 -2.78 6.54 28.43
N LEU A 117 -2.91 7.09 27.23
CA LEU A 117 -2.23 6.62 26.03
C LEU A 117 -0.97 7.47 25.85
N TYR A 118 0.19 6.90 26.13
CA TYR A 118 1.48 7.56 25.94
C TYR A 118 1.79 7.65 24.44
N VAL A 119 2.46 8.71 24.01
CA VAL A 119 2.85 8.91 22.62
C VAL A 119 4.37 8.87 22.51
N SER A 120 4.89 7.98 21.67
CA SER A 120 6.31 7.94 21.32
C SER A 120 6.64 9.13 20.42
N GLN A 121 7.60 9.95 20.84
CA GLN A 121 8.12 11.08 20.04
C GLN A 121 9.36 10.69 19.22
N GLU A 122 9.66 9.40 19.08
CA GLU A 122 10.77 8.91 18.27
C GLU A 122 10.59 9.35 16.81
N GLN A 123 11.64 9.94 16.25
CA GLN A 123 11.70 10.31 14.84
C GLN A 123 12.17 9.11 14.04
N ILE A 124 11.33 8.64 13.11
CA ILE A 124 11.67 7.52 12.25
C ILE A 124 11.98 8.08 10.87
N THR A 125 13.16 7.75 10.36
CA THR A 125 13.62 8.15 9.03
C THR A 125 14.17 6.93 8.31
N VAL A 126 13.89 6.81 7.01
CA VAL A 126 14.33 5.69 6.17
C VAL A 126 15.37 6.11 5.12
N GLY A 127 15.83 7.37 5.19
CA GLY A 127 16.81 7.93 4.25
C GLY A 127 16.29 7.96 2.82
N ARG A 128 17.15 7.58 1.86
CA ARG A 128 16.81 7.52 0.42
C ARG A 128 16.17 6.19 0.05
N ARG A 129 15.09 5.85 0.75
CA ARG A 129 14.31 4.62 0.53
C ARG A 129 12.85 5.01 0.33
N PRO A 130 12.22 4.59 -0.78
CA PRO A 130 10.86 5.02 -1.04
C PRO A 130 9.89 4.39 -0.04
N VAL A 131 9.04 5.23 0.56
CA VAL A 131 8.00 4.81 1.51
C VAL A 131 6.74 4.43 0.75
N THR A 132 6.23 3.23 1.02
CA THR A 132 5.03 2.66 0.38
C THR A 132 3.85 2.52 1.34
N GLY A 133 4.06 2.81 2.64
CA GLY A 133 3.01 2.73 3.64
C GLY A 133 3.44 3.27 5.00
N ILE A 134 2.45 3.53 5.86
CA ILE A 134 2.60 3.99 7.23
C ILE A 134 1.53 3.30 8.08
N ARG A 135 1.83 2.94 9.31
CA ARG A 135 0.84 2.41 10.26
C ARG A 135 1.02 2.99 11.65
N LEU A 136 -0.06 2.97 12.44
CA LEU A 136 -0.01 3.24 13.87
C LEU A 136 0.14 1.93 14.64
N CYS A 137 0.93 1.93 15.70
CA CYS A 137 1.19 0.75 16.52
C CYS A 137 1.05 1.07 18.00
N LEU A 138 0.67 0.07 18.79
CA LEU A 138 0.69 0.13 20.25
C LEU A 138 1.84 -0.73 20.76
N GLU A 139 2.78 -0.08 21.43
CA GLU A 139 3.99 -0.68 21.96
C GLU A 139 3.95 -0.82 23.49
N GLY A 140 4.90 -1.59 24.01
CA GLY A 140 5.05 -1.87 25.44
C GLY A 140 4.23 -3.07 25.91
N SER A 141 4.60 -3.61 27.07
CA SER A 141 3.90 -4.73 27.71
C SER A 141 2.43 -4.39 28.02
N LYS A 142 2.16 -3.11 28.27
CA LYS A 142 0.82 -2.57 28.52
C LYS A 142 0.11 -2.05 27.27
N GLN A 143 0.65 -2.22 26.05
CA GLN A 143 0.06 -1.76 24.77
C GLN A 143 -0.57 -0.36 24.87
N ASN A 144 0.11 0.55 25.56
CA ASN A 144 -0.36 1.87 25.93
C ASN A 144 0.56 2.98 25.42
N ARG A 145 1.47 2.65 24.50
CA ARG A 145 2.40 3.57 23.86
C ARG A 145 2.10 3.61 22.37
N LEU A 146 1.54 4.70 21.88
CA LEU A 146 1.29 4.93 20.47
C LEU A 146 2.61 5.27 19.77
N SER A 147 2.92 4.54 18.70
CA SER A 147 4.02 4.81 17.79
C SER A 147 3.53 4.81 16.33
N VAL A 148 4.35 5.35 15.44
CA VAL A 148 4.13 5.34 13.99
C VAL A 148 5.23 4.50 13.36
N HIS A 149 4.93 3.61 12.41
CA HIS A 149 5.93 2.84 11.67
C HIS A 149 5.83 3.15 10.18
N LEU A 150 6.93 3.04 9.44
CA LEU A 150 7.02 3.30 8.00
C LEU A 150 7.35 2.01 7.25
N GLN A 151 6.58 1.69 6.21
CA GLN A 151 6.93 0.64 5.27
C GLN A 151 7.72 1.26 4.12
N HIS A 152 8.89 0.72 3.83
CA HIS A 152 9.76 1.20 2.77
C HIS A 152 10.40 0.05 2.00
N LEU A 153 10.88 0.35 0.79
CA LEU A 153 11.65 -0.62 0.00
C LEU A 153 13.04 -0.84 0.62
N VAL A 154 13.52 -2.09 0.60
CA VAL A 154 14.86 -2.45 1.12
C VAL A 154 16.01 -1.91 0.28
N SER A 155 15.75 -1.48 -0.95
CA SER A 155 16.72 -0.83 -1.82
C SER A 155 16.03 0.21 -2.68
N LEU A 156 16.83 1.12 -3.25
CA LEU A 156 16.35 2.14 -4.17
C LEU A 156 16.06 1.49 -5.56
N PRO A 157 14.84 1.61 -6.11
CA PRO A 157 14.53 1.20 -7.48
C PRO A 157 15.53 1.75 -8.50
N LYS A 158 15.90 0.96 -9.52
CA LYS A 158 16.92 1.41 -10.49
C LYS A 158 16.45 2.63 -11.27
N ILE A 159 15.14 2.70 -11.54
CA ILE A 159 14.53 3.87 -12.17
C ILE A 159 14.69 5.17 -11.37
N LEU A 160 14.85 5.08 -10.04
CA LEU A 160 15.06 6.22 -9.16
C LEU A 160 16.53 6.58 -8.95
N GLN A 161 17.47 5.72 -9.30
CA GLN A 161 18.91 5.96 -9.09
C GLN A 161 19.41 7.26 -9.73
N PRO A 162 19.04 7.61 -10.98
CA PRO A 162 19.50 8.86 -11.60
C PRO A 162 19.10 10.13 -10.83
N TYR A 163 18.02 10.04 -10.04
CA TYR A 163 17.41 11.19 -9.34
C TYR A 163 17.68 11.17 -7.83
N TRP A 164 18.00 10.00 -7.27
CA TRP A 164 17.99 9.80 -5.82
C TRP A 164 19.12 8.93 -5.27
N ASP A 165 20.07 8.50 -6.10
CA ASP A 165 21.27 7.84 -5.60
C ASP A 165 22.14 8.80 -4.76
N SER A 166 22.96 8.26 -3.86
CA SER A 166 23.73 8.99 -2.83
C SER A 166 24.50 10.21 -3.35
N HIS A 167 24.98 10.16 -4.59
CA HIS A 167 25.74 11.23 -5.25
C HIS A 167 24.87 12.40 -5.74
N VAL A 168 23.55 12.19 -5.89
CA VAL A 168 22.62 13.21 -6.36
C VAL A 168 22.33 14.20 -5.24
N ALA A 169 22.54 15.49 -5.51
CA ALA A 169 22.25 16.57 -4.56
C ALA A 169 20.75 16.87 -4.55
N ILE A 170 20.09 16.56 -3.42
CA ILE A 170 18.64 16.73 -3.25
C ILE A 170 18.26 17.76 -2.16
N GLY A 171 19.26 18.40 -1.54
CA GLY A 171 19.06 19.27 -0.39
C GLY A 171 18.76 18.50 0.90
N ALA A 172 18.61 19.24 2.00
CA ALA A 172 18.27 18.67 3.29
C ALA A 172 16.77 18.28 3.33
N PRO A 173 16.42 17.11 3.90
CA PRO A 173 15.03 16.74 4.07
C PRO A 173 14.35 17.69 5.07
N LYS A 174 13.09 18.05 4.81
CA LYS A 174 12.33 19.05 5.59
C LYS A 174 11.20 18.39 6.36
N TRP A 175 11.14 18.61 7.67
CA TRP A 175 9.99 18.21 8.48
C TRP A 175 8.82 19.17 8.24
N GLN A 176 7.64 18.60 7.97
CA GLN A 176 6.39 19.35 7.84
C GLN A 176 5.32 18.74 8.75
N GLY A 177 4.46 19.58 9.27
CA GLY A 177 3.35 19.16 10.12
C GLY A 177 2.38 20.31 10.36
N PRO A 178 1.31 20.05 11.12
CA PRO A 178 0.30 21.05 11.42
C PRO A 178 0.86 22.18 12.28
N GLU A 179 0.25 23.35 12.16
CA GLU A 179 0.50 24.50 13.03
C GLU A 179 -0.28 24.37 14.33
N GLU A 180 0.37 24.64 15.46
CA GLU A 180 -0.20 24.50 16.82
C GLU A 180 -1.38 25.43 17.09
N GLN A 181 -1.47 26.54 16.36
CA GLN A 181 -2.50 27.57 16.55
C GLN A 181 -3.75 27.35 15.69
N ASP A 182 -3.71 26.48 14.68
CA ASP A 182 -4.87 26.25 13.79
C ASP A 182 -5.86 25.23 14.39
N SER A 183 -6.58 25.69 15.41
CA SER A 183 -7.57 24.89 16.14
C SER A 183 -8.75 24.40 15.29
N ARG A 184 -8.93 24.91 14.06
CA ARG A 184 -9.98 24.47 13.13
C ARG A 184 -9.83 22.99 12.76
N TRP A 185 -8.61 22.46 12.84
CA TRP A 185 -8.29 21.06 12.56
C TRP A 185 -8.30 20.17 13.81
N PHE A 186 -8.72 20.68 14.97
CA PHE A 186 -8.68 19.89 16.21
C PHE A 186 -9.99 19.16 16.41
N GLU A 187 -9.96 17.85 16.23
CA GLU A 187 -11.13 17.00 16.40
C GLU A 187 -11.04 16.22 17.73
N PRO A 188 -12.07 16.24 18.57
CA PRO A 188 -12.09 15.46 19.81
C PRO A 188 -12.19 13.98 19.48
N VAL A 189 -11.35 13.14 20.11
CA VAL A 189 -11.38 11.69 19.84
C VAL A 189 -12.69 11.06 20.30
N LYS A 190 -13.15 11.40 21.51
CA LYS A 190 -14.41 10.85 22.06
C LYS A 190 -15.32 11.92 22.64
N TRP A 191 -14.75 12.82 23.42
CA TRP A 191 -15.48 13.81 24.20
C TRP A 191 -14.79 15.18 24.06
N LYS A 192 -15.59 16.26 23.95
CA LYS A 192 -15.10 17.64 23.70
C LYS A 192 -14.11 18.19 24.75
N ASN A 193 -14.10 17.62 25.96
CA ASN A 193 -13.26 18.11 27.05
C ASN A 193 -11.96 17.30 27.26
N PHE A 194 -11.68 16.34 26.38
CA PHE A 194 -10.55 15.43 26.51
C PHE A 194 -9.60 15.58 25.33
N SER A 195 -8.67 14.65 25.15
CA SER A 195 -7.68 14.72 24.08
C SER A 195 -8.30 14.84 22.68
N HIS A 196 -7.65 15.66 21.86
CA HIS A 196 -7.99 15.93 20.47
C HIS A 196 -6.90 15.37 19.54
N VAL A 197 -7.20 15.35 18.25
CA VAL A 197 -6.27 15.00 17.18
C VAL A 197 -6.28 16.14 16.17
N SER A 198 -5.09 16.57 15.74
CA SER A 198 -4.95 17.46 14.60
C SER A 198 -5.19 16.69 13.31
N THR A 199 -6.23 17.07 12.57
CA THR A 199 -6.66 16.44 11.31
C THR A 199 -6.20 17.21 10.07
N ALA A 200 -5.30 18.17 10.26
CA ALA A 200 -4.77 18.97 9.16
C ALA A 200 -4.00 18.08 8.17
N PRO A 201 -4.24 18.23 6.85
CA PRO A 201 -3.47 17.52 5.85
C PRO A 201 -2.01 17.95 5.86
N ILE A 202 -1.10 16.97 5.92
CA ILE A 202 0.34 17.20 5.82
C ILE A 202 0.73 16.82 4.39
N GLU A 203 0.87 17.82 3.54
CA GLU A 203 1.35 17.70 2.16
C GLU A 203 2.38 18.81 1.92
N ASN A 204 3.32 18.58 1.00
CA ASN A 204 4.28 19.62 0.64
C ASN A 204 3.75 20.50 -0.51
N PRO A 205 3.48 21.80 -0.30
CA PRO A 205 2.88 22.69 -1.29
C PRO A 205 3.86 23.19 -2.36
N GLU A 206 5.17 22.90 -2.26
CA GLU A 206 6.21 23.33 -3.23
C GLU A 206 6.08 22.66 -4.63
N THR A 207 4.89 22.21 -5.03
CA THR A 207 4.64 21.57 -6.33
C THR A 207 4.36 22.56 -7.48
N PHE A 208 4.27 23.88 -7.24
CA PHE A 208 3.69 24.80 -8.24
C PHE A 208 4.43 26.12 -8.55
N ILE A 209 5.59 26.45 -7.95
CA ILE A 209 6.21 27.76 -8.22
C ILE A 209 7.74 27.66 -8.37
N GLY A 210 8.22 27.93 -9.59
CA GLY A 210 9.52 28.57 -9.83
C GLY A 210 10.78 27.71 -9.76
N ASP A 211 11.34 27.44 -10.93
CA ASP A 211 12.78 27.22 -11.23
C ASP A 211 13.52 25.96 -10.79
N PHE A 212 12.92 25.01 -10.05
CA PHE A 212 13.49 23.66 -9.99
C PHE A 212 12.44 22.55 -9.91
N SER A 213 12.17 21.87 -11.02
CA SER A 213 11.25 20.72 -11.08
C SER A 213 11.70 19.61 -10.10
N GLY A 214 10.78 19.18 -9.24
CA GLY A 214 11.00 18.04 -8.36
C GLY A 214 9.78 17.74 -7.52
N VAL A 215 9.64 16.48 -7.13
CA VAL A 215 8.57 16.02 -6.26
C VAL A 215 9.12 15.83 -4.87
N TYR A 216 8.30 16.09 -3.85
CA TYR A 216 8.65 15.74 -2.48
C TYR A 216 7.89 14.48 -2.05
N ILE A 217 8.63 13.50 -1.57
CA ILE A 217 8.08 12.23 -1.07
C ILE A 217 8.38 12.07 0.41
N VAL A 218 7.53 11.30 1.10
CA VAL A 218 7.69 11.05 2.54
C VAL A 218 8.81 10.04 2.76
N THR A 219 9.71 10.35 3.69
CA THR A 219 10.86 9.51 4.08
C THR A 219 11.03 9.38 5.59
N GLY A 220 10.12 9.98 6.35
CA GLY A 220 10.12 9.94 7.79
C GLY A 220 8.78 10.34 8.38
N ALA A 221 8.55 9.94 9.63
CA ALA A 221 7.37 10.30 10.38
C ALA A 221 7.71 10.43 11.86
N GLN A 222 6.95 11.29 12.54
CA GLN A 222 7.04 11.51 13.97
C GLN A 222 5.65 11.82 14.52
N LEU A 223 5.31 11.27 15.69
CA LEU A 223 4.15 11.69 16.45
C LEU A 223 4.55 12.68 17.53
N GLY A 224 3.64 13.57 17.88
CA GLY A 224 3.82 14.52 18.96
C GLY A 224 2.51 14.86 19.65
N VAL A 225 2.62 15.55 20.78
CA VAL A 225 1.47 16.00 21.56
C VAL A 225 1.73 17.46 21.93
N TRP A 226 0.77 18.32 21.64
CA TRP A 226 0.71 19.67 22.19
C TRP A 226 -0.04 19.65 23.52
N ASP A 227 0.55 20.27 24.52
CA ASP A 227 0.00 20.32 25.88
C ASP A 227 -0.87 21.57 26.04
N PHE A 228 -2.18 21.35 26.17
CA PHE A 228 -3.16 22.39 26.49
C PHE A 228 -3.86 22.05 27.82
N GLY A 229 -3.15 21.42 28.75
CA GLY A 229 -3.64 20.99 30.05
C GLY A 229 -4.57 19.77 29.95
N SER A 230 -5.89 19.98 29.98
CA SER A 230 -6.87 18.89 29.89
C SER A 230 -7.18 18.46 28.44
N ARG A 231 -6.77 19.26 27.45
CA ARG A 231 -7.08 19.07 26.02
C ARG A 231 -5.83 18.82 25.18
N ASN A 232 -5.01 17.85 25.57
CA ASN A 232 -3.83 17.49 24.79
C ASN A 232 -4.19 17.12 23.35
N VAL A 233 -3.46 17.66 22.38
CA VAL A 233 -3.71 17.47 20.95
C VAL A 233 -2.63 16.57 20.37
N LEU A 234 -3.00 15.41 19.85
CA LEU A 234 -2.09 14.56 19.07
C LEU A 234 -1.86 15.17 17.69
N TYR A 235 -0.62 15.24 17.26
CA TYR A 235 -0.26 15.62 15.90
C TYR A 235 0.75 14.65 15.28
N MET A 236 0.86 14.69 13.97
CA MET A 236 1.86 13.96 13.19
C MET A 236 2.72 14.96 12.43
N LYS A 237 4.00 14.64 12.24
CA LYS A 237 4.91 15.32 11.32
C LYS A 237 5.43 14.29 10.31
N LEU A 238 5.59 14.72 9.07
CA LEU A 238 6.18 13.92 8.00
C LEU A 238 7.48 14.59 7.55
N LEU A 239 8.51 13.78 7.33
CA LEU A 239 9.77 14.23 6.75
C LEU A 239 9.68 14.07 5.23
N TYR A 240 9.94 15.16 4.51
CA TYR A 240 9.94 15.17 3.06
C TYR A 240 11.35 15.22 2.51
N SER A 241 11.63 14.31 1.58
CA SER A 241 12.84 14.35 0.75
C SER A 241 12.49 14.75 -0.66
N ARG A 242 13.33 15.58 -1.27
CA ARG A 242 13.16 16.00 -2.66
C ARG A 242 13.63 14.90 -3.61
N LEU A 243 12.89 14.75 -4.70
CA LEU A 243 13.19 13.93 -5.85
C LEU A 243 13.23 14.84 -7.09
N PRO A 244 14.43 15.31 -7.50
CA PRO A 244 14.57 16.22 -8.64
C PRO A 244 14.21 15.54 -9.97
N GLY A 245 13.76 16.32 -10.96
CA GLY A 245 13.50 15.81 -12.32
C GLY A 245 12.22 14.99 -12.49
N CYS A 246 11.66 14.45 -11.41
CA CYS A 246 10.38 13.74 -11.45
C CYS A 246 9.19 14.70 -11.35
N THR A 247 8.02 14.24 -11.79
CA THR A 247 6.73 14.96 -11.64
C THR A 247 5.63 14.03 -11.13
N ILE A 248 4.61 14.59 -10.46
CA ILE A 248 3.44 13.81 -10.01
C ILE A 248 2.54 13.57 -11.22
N ARG A 249 2.35 12.31 -11.61
CA ARG A 249 1.40 11.91 -12.65
C ARG A 249 -0.03 11.83 -12.12
N ARG A 250 -0.19 11.21 -10.96
CA ARG A 250 -1.49 11.00 -10.31
C ARG A 250 -1.31 10.95 -8.82
N SER A 251 -2.26 11.52 -8.08
CA SER A 251 -2.34 11.37 -6.63
C SER A 251 -3.73 10.89 -6.21
N LEU A 252 -3.79 10.13 -5.14
CA LEU A 252 -5.04 9.72 -4.50
C LEU A 252 -4.89 9.71 -3.00
N TRP A 253 -5.92 10.17 -2.32
CA TRP A 253 -6.09 9.94 -0.89
C TRP A 253 -6.72 8.57 -0.71
N ASP A 254 -6.19 7.79 0.23
CA ASP A 254 -6.81 6.53 0.57
C ASP A 254 -8.14 6.81 1.27
N HIS A 255 -9.23 6.42 0.61
CA HIS A 255 -10.59 6.56 1.09
C HIS A 255 -11.20 5.18 1.26
N ILE A 256 -10.74 4.41 2.26
CA ILE A 256 -11.36 3.12 2.55
C ILE A 256 -11.64 2.99 4.05
N PRO A 257 -12.91 2.97 4.48
CA PRO A 257 -13.34 2.13 5.59
C PRO A 257 -13.32 0.68 5.10
N ASN A 258 -12.38 -0.13 5.62
CA ASN A 258 -12.09 -1.50 5.18
C ASN A 258 -13.35 -2.30 4.81
N LYS A 259 -13.44 -2.74 3.55
CA LYS A 259 -14.06 -4.03 3.23
C LYS A 259 -12.91 -5.01 3.05
N SER A 260 -12.85 -6.00 3.93
CA SER A 260 -11.96 -7.17 3.79
C SER A 260 -12.00 -7.69 2.34
N PRO A 261 -10.90 -8.20 1.80
CA PRO A 261 -10.90 -8.79 0.46
C PRO A 261 -11.93 -9.92 0.42
N LYS A 262 -12.96 -9.74 -0.41
CA LYS A 262 -13.87 -10.82 -0.74
C LYS A 262 -13.07 -11.80 -1.59
N SER A 263 -12.74 -12.95 -1.00
CA SER A 263 -12.46 -14.15 -1.78
C SER A 263 -13.68 -14.42 -2.66
N THR A 264 -13.53 -14.19 -3.96
CA THR A 264 -14.46 -14.68 -4.98
C THR A 264 -14.20 -16.18 -5.12
N THR A 265 -14.87 -16.98 -4.30
CA THR A 265 -15.06 -18.40 -4.60
C THR A 265 -16.51 -18.57 -5.04
N ALA A 266 -16.68 -19.04 -6.28
CA ALA A 266 -17.96 -19.33 -6.89
C ALA A 266 -18.78 -20.30 -6.04
N GLY A 267 -20.09 -20.05 -5.97
CA GLY A 267 -21.02 -20.86 -5.21
C GLY A 267 -21.20 -22.26 -5.79
N ASN A 268 -21.40 -23.24 -4.90
CA ASN A 268 -22.63 -24.02 -4.89
C ASN A 268 -22.85 -24.68 -3.51
N THR A 269 -24.09 -24.53 -3.07
CA THR A 269 -24.84 -25.09 -1.92
C THR A 269 -24.45 -26.49 -1.43
N SER A 270 -24.27 -26.65 -0.11
CA SER A 270 -25.30 -27.17 0.82
C SER A 270 -24.68 -27.60 2.17
N ASN A 271 -25.51 -27.51 3.21
CA ASN A 271 -25.40 -28.10 4.55
C ASN A 271 -24.71 -27.27 5.66
N ALA A 272 -25.53 -27.03 6.67
CA ALA A 272 -25.18 -26.53 7.98
C ALA A 272 -24.33 -27.56 8.71
N ASP A 273 -23.25 -27.12 9.35
CA ASP A 273 -22.92 -27.57 10.69
C ASP A 273 -21.96 -26.60 11.40
N ASN A 274 -22.18 -26.50 12.70
CA ASN A 274 -21.51 -25.61 13.63
C ASN A 274 -20.02 -25.92 13.80
N THR A 275 -19.30 -24.94 14.36
CA THR A 275 -17.94 -25.03 14.94
C THR A 275 -16.81 -25.02 13.90
N THR A 276 -15.73 -24.26 13.99
CA THR A 276 -15.04 -23.59 15.09
C THR A 276 -14.40 -22.30 14.59
N ASN A 277 -14.78 -21.16 15.18
CA ASN A 277 -13.92 -19.99 15.20
C ASN A 277 -12.61 -20.42 15.88
N LEU A 278 -11.50 -20.45 15.13
CA LEU A 278 -10.15 -20.48 15.70
C LEU A 278 -9.86 -19.10 16.29
N SER A 279 -10.52 -18.89 17.43
CA SER A 279 -10.15 -17.93 18.44
C SER A 279 -8.72 -18.25 18.90
N LEU A 280 -7.81 -17.33 18.62
CA LEU A 280 -6.61 -17.13 19.42
C LEU A 280 -7.05 -16.64 20.81
N LYS A 281 -7.48 -17.58 21.64
CA LYS A 281 -7.34 -17.57 23.10
C LYS A 281 -6.25 -18.62 23.35
N GLU A 282 -5.19 -18.40 24.10
CA GLU A 282 -5.05 -17.77 25.41
C GLU A 282 -3.62 -17.19 25.50
N ASN A 283 -3.45 -15.95 25.98
CA ASN A 283 -3.17 -15.74 27.39
C ASN A 283 -3.96 -14.56 27.96
N ASN A 284 -4.65 -14.82 29.07
CA ASN A 284 -5.33 -13.81 29.88
C ASN A 284 -4.31 -12.85 30.52
N THR A 285 -4.14 -11.68 29.90
CA THR A 285 -3.72 -10.45 30.59
C THR A 285 -4.49 -9.28 30.01
N THR A 286 -5.52 -8.81 30.72
CA THR A 286 -6.20 -7.51 30.53
C THR A 286 -6.41 -7.09 29.07
N THR A 287 -7.59 -7.37 28.49
CA THR A 287 -8.02 -6.78 27.22
C THR A 287 -7.77 -5.28 27.24
N ASN A 288 -6.81 -4.83 26.43
CA ASN A 288 -6.23 -3.52 26.59
C ASN A 288 -7.23 -2.45 26.13
N LYS A 289 -7.83 -1.73 27.09
CA LYS A 289 -8.91 -0.78 26.84
C LYS A 289 -8.51 0.37 25.90
N LEU A 290 -7.22 0.54 25.59
CA LEU A 290 -6.70 1.61 24.73
C LEU A 290 -6.74 1.29 23.24
N VAL A 291 -6.72 0.00 22.85
CA VAL A 291 -6.81 -0.42 21.44
C VAL A 291 -8.10 0.09 20.78
N LYS A 292 -9.17 0.26 21.56
CA LYS A 292 -10.45 0.80 21.06
C LYS A 292 -10.38 2.26 20.60
N TYR A 293 -9.31 2.99 20.91
CA TYR A 293 -9.13 4.40 20.54
C TYR A 293 -8.20 4.59 19.34
N VAL A 294 -7.56 3.55 18.83
CA VAL A 294 -6.60 3.66 17.72
C VAL A 294 -6.95 2.62 16.67
N ASP A 295 -7.01 3.04 15.41
CA ASP A 295 -7.05 2.11 14.29
C ASP A 295 -5.63 1.65 13.96
N LEU A 296 -5.42 0.34 14.07
CA LEU A 296 -4.14 -0.32 13.82
C LEU A 296 -4.05 -0.90 12.40
N SER A 297 -5.00 -0.55 11.52
CA SER A 297 -4.97 -0.94 10.11
C SER A 297 -3.70 -0.44 9.44
N GLU A 298 -3.05 -1.33 8.67
CA GLU A 298 -1.86 -0.99 7.91
C GLU A 298 -2.26 -0.23 6.64
N MET A 299 -1.82 1.03 6.53
CA MET A 299 -2.03 1.81 5.33
C MET A 299 -0.80 1.64 4.44
N SER A 300 -0.87 0.72 3.48
CA SER A 300 0.19 0.50 2.48
C SER A 300 -0.40 0.23 1.12
N LYS A 301 0.34 0.61 0.06
CA LYS A 301 0.04 0.19 -1.31
C LYS A 301 1.18 -0.61 -1.91
N GLY A 302 0.82 -1.68 -2.61
CA GLY A 302 1.77 -2.62 -3.19
C GLY A 302 1.32 -3.19 -4.53
N PRO A 303 1.85 -4.35 -4.96
CA PRO A 303 1.53 -4.95 -6.26
C PRO A 303 0.07 -5.35 -6.38
N GLU A 304 -0.57 -5.68 -5.25
CA GLU A 304 -2.02 -5.90 -5.13
C GLU A 304 -2.85 -4.66 -5.47
N ASP A 305 -2.23 -3.46 -5.47
CA ASP A 305 -2.86 -2.18 -5.79
C ASP A 305 -2.37 -1.67 -7.15
N PRO A 306 -3.05 -1.97 -8.27
CA PRO A 306 -2.65 -1.46 -9.59
C PRO A 306 -2.46 0.07 -9.57
N PRO A 307 -1.37 0.61 -10.15
CA PRO A 307 -0.35 -0.07 -10.97
C PRO A 307 0.90 -0.56 -10.20
N GLY A 308 0.84 -0.66 -8.88
CA GLY A 308 1.82 -1.38 -8.05
C GLY A 308 3.14 -0.66 -7.71
N HIS A 309 3.27 0.62 -8.07
CA HIS A 309 4.47 1.44 -7.81
C HIS A 309 4.14 2.76 -7.09
N TRP A 310 3.33 2.65 -6.03
CA TRP A 310 2.85 3.78 -5.25
C TRP A 310 3.89 4.31 -4.26
N LEU A 311 3.96 5.64 -4.12
CA LEU A 311 4.78 6.32 -3.13
C LEU A 311 3.92 7.18 -2.21
N VAL A 312 4.27 7.24 -0.93
CA VAL A 312 3.61 8.12 0.03
C VAL A 312 4.11 9.56 -0.17
N THR A 313 3.19 10.48 -0.45
CA THR A 313 3.46 11.92 -0.69
C THR A 313 2.73 12.84 0.27
N GLY A 314 1.96 12.27 1.20
CA GLY A 314 1.29 13.02 2.24
C GLY A 314 0.53 12.12 3.19
N GLY A 315 0.00 12.72 4.24
CA GLY A 315 -0.79 12.00 5.22
C GLY A 315 -1.47 12.93 6.21
N LYS A 316 -2.40 12.36 6.98
CA LYS A 316 -3.05 13.04 8.09
C LYS A 316 -3.59 12.05 9.09
N LEU A 317 -3.73 12.51 10.32
CA LEU A 317 -4.55 11.83 11.30
C LEU A 317 -6.02 12.21 11.11
N GLY A 318 -6.92 11.40 11.63
CA GLY A 318 -8.36 11.65 11.63
C GLY A 318 -9.02 11.03 12.84
N VAL A 319 -10.29 11.38 13.05
CA VAL A 319 -11.14 10.72 14.04
C VAL A 319 -12.34 10.09 13.35
N GLU A 320 -12.52 8.78 13.51
CA GLU A 320 -13.68 8.08 12.97
C GLU A 320 -14.26 7.14 14.04
N LYS A 321 -15.56 7.30 14.34
CA LYS A 321 -16.29 6.49 15.35
C LYS A 321 -15.56 6.36 16.70
N GLY A 322 -14.89 7.43 17.14
CA GLY A 322 -14.17 7.44 18.41
C GLY A 322 -12.73 6.92 18.36
N LYS A 323 -12.20 6.64 17.16
CA LYS A 323 -10.85 6.11 16.94
C LYS A 323 -9.98 7.10 16.20
N ILE A 324 -8.72 7.16 16.59
CA ILE A 324 -7.63 7.82 15.87
C ILE A 324 -7.31 6.95 14.66
N ILE A 325 -7.48 7.51 13.47
CA ILE A 325 -7.20 6.85 12.19
C ILE A 325 -6.06 7.56 11.46
N LEU A 326 -5.38 6.83 10.58
CA LEU A 326 -4.36 7.36 9.68
C LEU A 326 -4.89 7.33 8.25
N ARG A 327 -4.72 8.42 7.52
CA ARG A 327 -4.99 8.48 6.08
C ARG A 327 -3.75 8.94 5.34
N LEU A 328 -3.44 8.27 4.24
CA LEU A 328 -2.26 8.56 3.43
C LEU A 328 -2.66 9.06 2.05
N LYS A 329 -1.80 9.90 1.49
CA LYS A 329 -1.83 10.27 0.09
C LYS A 329 -0.75 9.48 -0.63
N TYR A 330 -1.16 8.78 -1.68
CA TYR A 330 -0.27 8.05 -2.56
C TYR A 330 -0.18 8.76 -3.90
N SER A 331 1.02 8.76 -4.49
CA SER A 331 1.24 9.30 -5.82
C SER A 331 1.99 8.32 -6.72
N LEU A 332 1.68 8.39 -8.00
CA LEU A 332 2.48 7.84 -9.10
C LEU A 332 3.30 8.97 -9.69
N LEU A 333 4.56 8.67 -9.98
CA LEU A 333 5.50 9.65 -10.52
C LEU A 333 5.80 9.34 -11.99
N ASN A 334 6.11 10.39 -12.74
CA ASN A 334 6.85 10.27 -13.98
C ASN A 334 8.33 10.46 -13.63
N TYR A 335 9.15 9.50 -14.04
CA TYR A 335 10.60 9.47 -13.88
C TYR A 335 11.27 9.85 -15.19
#